data_AF-A0A6J8EPE7-F1
#
_entry.id   AF-A0A6J8EPE7-F1
#
_cell.length_a   1.000
_cell.length_b   1.000
_cell.length_c   1.000
_cell.angle_alpha   90.00
_cell.angle_beta   90.00
_cell.angle_gamma   90.00
#
_symmetry.space_group_name_H-M   'P 1'
#
loop_
_entity.id
_entity.type
_entity.pdbx_description
1 polymer ?
#
loop_
_entity_poly.entity_id
_entity_poly.type
_entity_poly.pdbx_seq_one_letter_code
_entity_poly.pdbx_strand_id
1 'polypeptide(L)'
;MGCFLVMLISSIILAFLLFQGCESISEERFLKLAKIVENQNSRISDMENKIHEQDVHIKRLNERLKYMEIKLKKTKLKYNKSDSWSSKALGFHGRHSVYQNKDSTIKESHNVEHKEPLVRNKYDVNTRQRLLVQPTVNSKIGFYAYMSQNEDNPSKHHTIIFDVQKTNVGNGYNPFSGLFTAPKDGLYAFSTCITMG
;
A
#
# COMPACT_ATOMS: atom_id res chain seq x y z
N MET A 1 -49.99 -30.68 -36.97
CA MET A 1 -49.50 -29.35 -37.36
C MET A 1 -49.77 -28.26 -36.32
N GLY A 2 -50.92 -28.21 -35.64
CA GLY A 2 -51.25 -27.15 -34.67
C GLY A 2 -50.34 -27.03 -33.42
N CYS A 3 -49.95 -28.15 -32.81
CA CYS A 3 -49.14 -28.13 -31.58
C CYS A 3 -47.73 -27.54 -31.77
N PHE A 4 -47.10 -27.77 -32.92
CA PHE A 4 -45.78 -27.21 -33.23
C PHE A 4 -45.82 -25.68 -33.34
N LEU A 5 -46.87 -25.14 -33.94
CA LEU A 5 -47.04 -23.69 -34.09
C LEU A 5 -47.26 -23.02 -32.72
N VAL A 6 -48.04 -23.65 -31.84
CA VAL A 6 -48.27 -23.14 -30.47
C VAL A 6 -46.98 -23.15 -29.64
N MET A 7 -46.17 -24.21 -29.73
CA MET A 7 -44.89 -24.26 -29.03
C MET A 7 -43.87 -23.26 -29.57
N LEU A 8 -43.86 -23.01 -30.88
CA LEU A 8 -42.99 -22.00 -31.50
C LEU A 8 -43.36 -20.59 -31.04
N ILE A 9 -44.64 -20.24 -31.08
CA ILE A 9 -45.15 -18.93 -30.65
C ILE A 9 -44.87 -18.71 -29.16
N SER A 10 -45.11 -19.73 -28.32
CA SER A 10 -44.81 -19.65 -26.88
C SER A 10 -43.32 -19.42 -26.61
N SER A 11 -42.44 -20.05 -27.39
CA SER A 11 -40.99 -19.90 -27.23
C SER A 11 -40.50 -18.52 -27.65
N ILE A 12 -41.07 -17.96 -28.72
CA ILE A 12 -40.75 -16.61 -29.21
C ILE A 12 -41.20 -15.56 -28.19
N ILE A 13 -42.40 -15.70 -27.62
CA ILE A 13 -42.92 -14.77 -26.61
C ILE A 13 -42.05 -14.84 -25.34
N LEU A 14 -41.66 -16.04 -24.90
CA LEU A 14 -40.79 -16.19 -23.73
C LEU A 14 -39.41 -15.55 -23.98
N ALA A 15 -38.83 -15.75 -25.16
CA ALA A 15 -37.56 -15.12 -25.53
C ALA A 15 -37.66 -13.60 -25.56
N PHE A 16 -38.76 -13.05 -26.07
CA PHE A 16 -39.00 -11.61 -26.10
C PHE A 16 -39.18 -11.01 -24.69
N LEU A 17 -39.92 -11.68 -23.81
CA LEU A 17 -40.09 -11.26 -22.41
C LEU A 17 -38.79 -11.34 -21.61
N LEU A 18 -37.97 -12.37 -21.84
CA LEU A 18 -36.65 -12.49 -21.23
C LEU A 18 -35.69 -11.41 -21.74
N PHE A 19 -35.75 -11.08 -23.04
CA PHE A 19 -34.94 -10.03 -23.65
C PHE A 19 -35.28 -8.63 -23.07
N GLN A 20 -36.57 -8.26 -23.02
CA GLN A 20 -37.02 -7.00 -22.44
C GLN A 20 -36.73 -6.88 -20.93
N GLY A 21 -36.88 -7.99 -20.20
CA GLY A 21 -36.52 -8.05 -18.77
C GLY A 21 -35.01 -7.85 -18.54
N CYS A 22 -34.17 -8.39 -19.43
CA CYS A 22 -32.72 -8.24 -19.34
C CYS A 22 -32.26 -6.81 -19.64
N GLU A 23 -32.88 -6.16 -20.64
CA GLU A 23 -32.54 -4.79 -21.06
C GLU A 23 -32.92 -3.77 -19.98
N SER A 24 -34.13 -3.85 -19.42
CA SER A 24 -34.57 -2.98 -18.32
C SER A 24 -33.74 -3.13 -17.03
N ILE A 25 -33.34 -4.35 -16.66
CA ILE A 25 -32.44 -4.59 -15.52
C ILE A 25 -31.04 -4.04 -15.81
N SER A 26 -30.59 -4.06 -17.06
CA SER A 26 -29.28 -3.54 -17.45
C SER A 26 -29.20 -2.00 -17.34
N GLU A 27 -30.26 -1.28 -17.71
CA GLU A 27 -30.31 0.18 -17.62
C GLU A 27 -30.30 0.70 -16.18
N GLU A 28 -31.06 0.07 -15.27
CA GLU A 28 -31.07 0.46 -13.85
C GLU A 28 -29.69 0.28 -13.22
N ARG A 29 -29.00 -0.81 -13.54
CA ARG A 29 -27.63 -1.08 -13.08
C ARG A 29 -26.65 -0.06 -13.66
N PHE A 30 -26.80 0.30 -14.94
CA PHE A 30 -25.98 1.29 -15.59
C PHE A 30 -26.13 2.68 -14.96
N LEU A 31 -27.37 3.10 -14.66
CA LEU A 31 -27.65 4.38 -13.98
C LEU A 31 -27.06 4.42 -12.57
N LYS A 32 -27.14 3.33 -11.82
CA LYS A 32 -26.49 3.23 -10.49
C LYS A 32 -24.98 3.36 -10.60
N LEU A 33 -24.37 2.71 -11.59
CA LEU A 33 -22.93 2.81 -11.84
C LEU A 33 -22.51 4.23 -12.25
N ALA A 34 -23.24 4.87 -13.16
CA ALA A 34 -22.98 6.24 -13.57
C ALA A 34 -22.99 7.21 -12.36
N LYS A 35 -23.97 7.06 -11.47
CA LYS A 35 -24.07 7.87 -10.24
C LYS A 35 -22.92 7.61 -9.27
N ILE A 36 -22.46 6.37 -9.16
CA ILE A 36 -21.28 6.03 -8.33
C ILE A 36 -20.03 6.68 -8.90
N VAL A 37 -19.82 6.60 -10.21
CA VAL A 37 -18.67 7.20 -10.90
C VAL A 37 -18.67 8.72 -10.74
N GLU A 38 -19.82 9.36 -10.91
CA GLU A 38 -19.95 10.82 -10.72
C GLU A 38 -19.61 11.24 -9.28
N ASN A 39 -20.15 10.54 -8.28
CA ASN A 39 -19.84 10.79 -6.88
C ASN A 39 -18.36 10.55 -6.56
N GLN A 40 -17.75 9.51 -7.16
CA GLN A 40 -16.32 9.26 -7.01
C GLN A 40 -15.47 10.38 -7.63
N ASN A 41 -15.83 10.86 -8.83
CA ASN A 41 -15.14 11.96 -9.50
C ASN A 41 -15.20 13.25 -8.66
N SER A 42 -16.35 13.56 -8.06
CA SER A 42 -16.48 14.68 -7.13
C SER A 42 -15.56 14.53 -5.92
N ARG A 43 -15.53 13.34 -5.30
CA ARG A 43 -14.63 13.06 -4.16
C ARG A 43 -13.16 13.14 -4.55
N ILE A 44 -12.80 12.70 -5.75
CA ILE A 44 -11.42 12.78 -6.27
C ILE A 44 -11.01 14.24 -6.39
N SER A 45 -11.84 15.08 -7.04
CA SER A 45 -11.60 16.51 -7.18
C SER A 45 -11.41 17.20 -5.81
N ASP A 46 -12.26 16.89 -4.83
CA ASP A 46 -12.13 17.44 -3.48
C ASP A 46 -10.84 17.00 -2.78
N MET A 47 -10.42 15.74 -2.97
CA MET A 47 -9.17 15.24 -2.41
C MET A 47 -7.96 15.88 -3.09
N GLU A 48 -7.98 16.05 -4.41
CA GLU A 48 -6.93 16.72 -5.16
C GLU A 48 -6.74 18.18 -4.69
N ASN A 49 -7.85 18.90 -4.46
CA ASN A 49 -7.82 20.25 -3.90
C ASN A 49 -7.21 20.28 -2.49
N LYS A 50 -7.59 19.34 -1.62
CA LYS A 50 -7.01 19.24 -0.26
C LYS A 50 -5.52 18.92 -0.29
N ILE A 51 -5.09 18.02 -1.18
CA ILE A 51 -3.68 17.70 -1.37
C ILE A 51 -2.92 18.95 -1.84
N HIS A 52 -3.46 19.68 -2.81
CA HIS A 52 -2.85 20.91 -3.29
C HIS A 52 -2.70 21.96 -2.18
N GLU A 53 -3.72 22.15 -1.35
CA GLU A 53 -3.67 23.06 -0.21
C GLU A 53 -2.62 22.63 0.82
N GLN A 54 -2.54 21.33 1.12
CA GLN A 54 -1.50 20.77 2.00
C GLN A 54 -0.10 21.00 1.44
N ASP A 55 0.11 20.81 0.15
CA ASP A 55 1.41 21.06 -0.50
C ASP A 55 1.83 22.53 -0.39
N VAL A 56 0.89 23.46 -0.57
CA VAL A 56 1.14 24.89 -0.37
C VAL A 56 1.53 25.18 1.08
N HIS A 57 0.84 24.57 2.05
CA HIS A 57 1.15 24.74 3.46
C HIS A 57 2.54 24.16 3.82
N ILE A 58 2.87 22.97 3.32
CA ILE A 58 4.17 22.32 3.52
C ILE A 58 5.30 23.19 2.96
N LYS A 59 5.14 23.76 1.77
CA LYS A 59 6.13 24.69 1.18
C LYS A 59 6.38 25.89 2.10
N ARG A 60 5.31 26.51 2.61
CA ARG A 60 5.39 27.65 3.52
C ARG A 60 6.10 27.30 4.84
N LEU A 61 5.81 26.13 5.41
CA LEU A 61 6.49 25.65 6.61
C LEU A 61 7.98 25.42 6.37
N ASN A 62 8.35 24.81 5.24
CA ASN A 62 9.75 24.55 4.87
C ASN A 62 10.55 25.85 4.69
N GLU A 63 9.95 26.88 4.07
CA GLU A 63 10.57 28.21 3.97
C GLU A 63 10.83 28.83 5.35
N ARG A 64 9.86 28.71 6.25
CA ARG A 64 9.99 29.22 7.62
C ARG A 64 11.06 28.46 8.40
N LEU A 65 11.14 27.14 8.26
CA LEU A 65 12.20 26.32 8.86
C LEU A 65 13.57 26.76 8.36
N LYS A 66 13.74 26.93 7.04
CA LYS A 66 14.99 27.42 6.43
C LYS A 66 15.39 28.79 6.98
N TYR A 67 14.43 29.73 7.11
CA TYR A 67 14.70 31.03 7.71
C TYR A 67 15.15 30.92 9.18
N MET A 68 14.47 30.08 9.97
CA MET A 68 14.81 29.86 11.38
C MET A 68 16.20 29.25 11.56
N GLU A 69 16.58 28.29 10.72
CA GLU A 69 17.94 27.72 10.72
C GLU A 69 19.02 28.77 10.46
N ILE A 70 18.80 29.64 9.47
CA ILE A 70 19.72 30.75 9.16
C ILE A 70 19.83 31.70 10.36
N LYS A 71 18.69 32.04 10.97
CA LYS A 71 18.67 32.92 12.16
C LYS A 71 19.42 32.28 13.33
N LEU A 72 19.21 31.00 13.60
CA LEU A 72 19.93 30.25 14.63
C LEU A 72 21.44 30.23 14.39
N LYS A 73 21.89 29.97 13.15
CA LYS A 73 23.33 30.02 12.79
C LYS A 73 23.94 31.39 13.05
N LYS A 74 23.24 32.47 12.66
CA LYS A 74 23.68 33.86 12.90
C LYS A 74 23.75 34.18 14.39
N THR A 75 22.75 33.77 15.18
CA THR A 75 22.74 34.00 16.63
C THR A 75 23.87 33.25 17.33
N LYS A 76 24.09 31.97 16.98
CA LYS A 76 25.25 31.19 17.49
C LYS A 76 26.58 31.84 17.14
N LEU A 77 26.72 32.39 15.93
CA LEU A 77 27.94 33.11 15.53
C LEU A 77 28.15 34.40 16.33
N LYS A 78 27.08 35.15 16.63
CA LYS A 78 27.15 36.36 17.47
C LYS A 78 27.54 36.03 18.92
N TYR A 79 26.96 34.97 19.48
CA TYR A 79 27.31 34.47 20.81
C TYR A 79 28.80 34.08 20.89
N ASN A 80 29.31 33.26 19.95
CA ASN A 80 30.73 32.88 19.90
C ASN A 80 31.67 34.08 19.68
N LYS A 81 31.26 35.12 18.93
CA LYS A 81 32.05 36.35 18.76
C LYS A 81 32.09 37.20 20.05
N SER A 82 31.01 37.19 20.83
CA SER A 82 30.95 37.87 22.13
C SER A 82 31.89 37.23 23.16
N ASP A 83 31.94 35.89 23.21
CA ASP A 83 32.89 35.14 24.05
C ASP A 83 34.35 35.42 23.64
N SER A 84 34.61 35.60 22.34
CA SER A 84 35.94 35.98 21.83
C SER A 84 36.37 37.40 22.23
N TRP A 85 35.44 38.37 22.25
CA TRP A 85 35.73 39.75 22.65
C TRP A 85 35.90 39.89 24.17
N SER A 86 35.14 39.13 24.96
CA SER A 86 35.31 39.07 26.42
C SER A 86 36.64 38.43 26.83
N SER A 87 37.09 37.39 26.12
CA SER A 87 38.39 36.74 26.35
C SER A 87 39.58 37.65 26.03
N LYS A 88 39.43 38.61 25.11
CA LYS A 88 40.47 39.61 24.77
C LYS A 88 40.49 40.80 25.73
N ALA A 89 39.36 41.15 26.35
CA ALA A 89 39.28 42.27 27.30
C ALA A 89 39.87 41.94 28.69
N LEU A 90 39.95 40.66 29.06
CA LEU A 90 40.57 40.18 30.31
C LEU A 90 42.12 40.04 30.24
N GLY A 91 42.74 40.42 29.12
CA GLY A 91 44.18 40.23 28.87
C GLY A 91 45.11 41.36 29.32
N PHE A 92 44.64 42.38 30.04
CA PHE A 92 45.48 43.53 30.45
C PHE A 92 45.65 43.64 31.97
N HIS A 93 46.86 43.27 32.43
CA HIS A 93 47.47 43.42 33.76
C HIS A 93 47.13 42.42 34.88
N GLY A 94 48.18 41.73 35.37
CA GLY A 94 48.32 41.42 36.80
C GLY A 94 48.58 39.97 37.18
N ARG A 95 49.87 39.60 37.24
CA ARG A 95 50.45 38.40 37.88
C ARG A 95 49.84 38.08 39.27
N HIS A 96 49.40 36.84 39.53
CA HIS A 96 49.93 35.94 40.61
C HIS A 96 49.24 34.55 40.67
N SER A 97 50.08 33.51 40.63
CA SER A 97 50.01 32.15 41.23
C SER A 97 48.67 31.37 41.27
N VAL A 98 48.44 30.38 40.39
CA VAL A 98 48.77 28.94 40.56
C VAL A 98 48.06 28.25 41.75
N TYR A 99 46.98 27.52 41.44
CA TYR A 99 46.75 26.14 41.91
C TYR A 99 46.49 25.27 40.67
N GLN A 100 47.27 24.21 40.53
CA GLN A 100 47.28 23.29 39.40
C GLN A 100 46.07 22.36 39.44
N ASN A 101 45.49 22.07 38.28
CA ASN A 101 45.35 20.67 37.90
C ASN A 101 45.85 20.51 36.47
N LYS A 102 46.90 19.70 36.35
CA LYS A 102 47.72 19.52 35.16
C LYS A 102 47.06 18.48 34.28
N ASP A 103 46.92 18.81 33.00
CA ASP A 103 47.08 17.78 31.99
C ASP A 103 48.43 17.09 32.20
N SER A 104 48.40 15.76 32.20
CA SER A 104 49.56 14.94 31.94
C SER A 104 49.11 13.82 31.00
N THR A 105 49.85 13.34 30.01
CA THR A 105 51.10 13.71 29.35
C THR A 105 51.13 12.76 28.12
N ILE A 106 51.63 13.26 26.99
CA ILE A 106 52.34 12.57 25.89
C ILE A 106 52.07 11.05 25.65
N LYS A 107 51.50 10.81 24.46
CA LYS A 107 51.79 9.81 23.40
C LYS A 107 52.61 8.53 23.68
N GLU A 108 52.19 7.52 22.91
CA GLU A 108 52.92 6.37 22.34
C GLU A 108 52.80 4.97 22.96
N SER A 109 52.20 4.10 22.14
CA SER A 109 52.79 2.85 21.68
C SER A 109 52.44 1.52 22.36
N HIS A 110 52.13 0.59 21.45
CA HIS A 110 52.16 -0.87 21.52
C HIS A 110 50.98 -1.64 22.15
N ASN A 111 50.19 -2.21 21.22
CA ASN A 111 49.60 -3.55 21.22
C ASN A 111 49.89 -4.42 22.45
N VAL A 112 48.84 -4.71 23.22
CA VAL A 112 48.64 -6.03 23.81
C VAL A 112 47.18 -6.42 23.61
N GLU A 113 46.98 -7.21 22.56
CA GLU A 113 46.04 -8.33 22.42
C GLU A 113 44.89 -8.40 23.44
N HIS A 114 43.79 -7.70 23.15
CA HIS A 114 42.47 -8.13 23.60
C HIS A 114 41.78 -8.83 22.43
N LYS A 115 41.87 -10.17 22.45
CA LYS A 115 41.12 -11.05 21.54
C LYS A 115 39.64 -10.68 21.63
N GLU A 116 39.11 -10.14 20.54
CA GLU A 116 37.68 -10.18 20.30
C GLU A 116 37.22 -11.64 20.41
N PRO A 117 36.23 -11.96 21.27
CA PRO A 117 35.52 -13.21 21.10
C PRO A 117 34.63 -13.04 19.88
N LEU A 118 35.13 -13.58 18.78
CA LEU A 118 34.43 -14.09 17.62
C LEU A 118 32.90 -13.95 17.68
N VAL A 119 32.40 -13.12 16.77
CA VAL A 119 31.09 -13.27 16.12
C VAL A 119 30.77 -14.76 15.99
N ARG A 120 29.80 -15.25 16.78
CA ARG A 120 29.12 -16.51 16.54
C ARG A 120 27.66 -16.21 16.21
N ASN A 121 27.41 -16.02 14.91
CA ASN A 121 26.11 -16.30 14.31
C ASN A 121 25.78 -17.78 14.60
N LYS A 122 24.83 -18.02 15.49
CA LYS A 122 24.26 -19.36 15.67
C LYS A 122 22.79 -19.29 16.10
N TYR A 123 21.97 -18.68 15.25
CA TYR A 123 20.59 -19.08 15.03
C TYR A 123 20.25 -18.96 13.54
N ASP A 124 21.06 -19.60 12.69
CA ASP A 124 20.50 -20.32 11.56
C ASP A 124 20.08 -21.69 12.10
N VAL A 125 18.87 -21.73 12.65
CA VAL A 125 18.10 -22.97 12.60
C VAL A 125 16.94 -22.63 11.69
N ASN A 126 17.09 -23.08 10.45
CA ASN A 126 16.02 -23.56 9.58
C ASN A 126 14.96 -24.32 10.39
N THR A 127 14.16 -23.60 11.15
CA THR A 127 12.80 -24.01 11.38
C THR A 127 12.13 -23.52 10.13
N ARG A 128 11.97 -24.43 9.15
CA ARG A 128 10.82 -24.37 8.27
C ARG A 128 9.62 -24.33 9.20
N GLN A 129 9.29 -23.13 9.70
CA GLN A 129 7.91 -22.80 9.97
C GLN A 129 7.26 -23.07 8.64
N ARG A 130 6.66 -24.26 8.52
CA ARG A 130 5.36 -24.31 7.91
C ARG A 130 4.66 -23.10 8.52
N LEU A 131 4.51 -22.05 7.73
CA LEU A 131 3.31 -21.26 7.79
C LEU A 131 2.19 -22.29 7.59
N LEU A 132 1.84 -22.99 8.67
CA LEU A 132 0.45 -23.27 8.92
C LEU A 132 -0.10 -21.86 8.95
N VAL A 133 -0.62 -21.44 7.79
CA VAL A 133 -1.51 -20.30 7.68
C VAL A 133 -2.46 -20.53 8.84
N GLN A 134 -2.26 -19.78 9.92
CA GLN A 134 -3.21 -19.80 11.01
C GLN A 134 -4.53 -19.53 10.30
N PRO A 135 -5.57 -20.37 10.48
CA PRO A 135 -6.87 -20.02 9.99
C PRO A 135 -7.23 -18.77 10.79
N THR A 136 -6.88 -17.61 10.24
CA THR A 136 -7.67 -16.42 10.49
C THR A 136 -9.05 -16.91 10.12
N VAL A 137 -9.89 -17.09 11.15
CA VAL A 137 -11.31 -17.26 10.96
C VAL A 137 -11.83 -15.92 10.45
N ASN A 138 -11.36 -15.53 9.26
CA ASN A 138 -12.04 -14.62 8.40
C ASN A 138 -13.37 -15.32 8.13
N SER A 139 -14.42 -14.82 8.77
CA SER A 139 -15.80 -15.17 8.47
C SER A 139 -16.18 -14.69 7.07
N LYS A 140 -15.38 -13.79 6.50
CA LYS A 140 -15.54 -13.27 5.15
C LYS A 140 -14.86 -14.21 4.15
N ILE A 141 -15.62 -14.67 3.17
CA ILE A 141 -15.14 -15.45 2.03
C ILE A 141 -15.58 -14.71 0.77
N GLY A 142 -14.67 -14.54 -0.18
CA GLY A 142 -14.98 -13.91 -1.45
C GLY A 142 -13.76 -13.70 -2.32
N PHE A 143 -13.96 -13.76 -3.63
CA PHE A 143 -12.91 -13.54 -4.60
C PHE A 143 -13.39 -12.64 -5.74
N TYR A 144 -12.43 -11.99 -6.39
CA TYR A 144 -12.62 -11.27 -7.64
C TYR A 144 -11.37 -11.46 -8.49
N ALA A 145 -11.55 -11.91 -9.73
CA ALA A 145 -10.48 -12.20 -10.67
C ALA A 145 -10.92 -11.85 -12.10
N TYR A 146 -9.94 -11.60 -12.97
CA TYR A 146 -10.14 -11.41 -14.41
C TYR A 146 -9.01 -12.06 -15.21
N MET A 147 -9.20 -12.16 -16.53
CA MET A 147 -8.23 -12.68 -17.47
C MET A 147 -7.25 -11.59 -17.92
N SER A 148 -5.94 -11.85 -17.84
CA SER A 148 -4.92 -10.94 -18.36
C SER A 148 -4.81 -10.96 -19.88
N GLN A 149 -5.17 -12.08 -20.51
CA GLN A 149 -5.07 -12.32 -21.95
C GLN A 149 -6.36 -12.95 -22.46
N ASN A 150 -6.65 -12.74 -23.74
CA ASN A 150 -7.76 -13.42 -24.40
C ASN A 150 -7.48 -14.91 -24.52
N GLU A 151 -8.53 -15.71 -24.40
CA GLU A 151 -8.46 -17.15 -24.59
C GLU A 151 -9.02 -17.51 -25.97
N ASP A 152 -8.14 -17.99 -26.85
CA ASP A 152 -8.52 -18.28 -28.22
C ASP A 152 -9.14 -19.67 -28.36
N ASN A 153 -10.37 -19.71 -28.89
CA ASN A 153 -11.08 -20.93 -29.28
C ASN A 153 -11.10 -22.03 -28.17
N PRO A 154 -11.66 -21.74 -26.98
CA PRO A 154 -11.78 -22.72 -25.91
C PRO A 154 -12.53 -23.96 -26.40
N SER A 155 -11.94 -25.14 -26.19
CA SER A 155 -12.60 -26.41 -26.51
C SER A 155 -13.84 -26.63 -25.64
N LYS A 156 -14.75 -27.52 -26.09
CA LYS A 156 -15.85 -27.98 -25.22
C LYS A 156 -15.27 -28.58 -23.95
N HIS A 157 -15.79 -28.16 -22.79
CA HIS A 157 -15.30 -28.52 -21.45
C HIS A 157 -13.95 -27.90 -21.05
N HIS A 158 -13.48 -26.86 -21.76
CA HIS A 158 -12.35 -26.06 -21.29
C HIS A 158 -12.72 -25.28 -20.01
N THR A 159 -11.80 -25.24 -19.05
CA THR A 159 -11.96 -24.44 -17.83
C THR A 159 -11.39 -23.06 -18.07
N ILE A 160 -12.26 -22.04 -18.06
CA ILE A 160 -11.88 -20.63 -18.21
C ILE A 160 -11.09 -20.19 -16.97
N ILE A 161 -9.82 -19.80 -17.16
CA ILE A 161 -8.92 -19.40 -16.07
C ILE A 161 -8.85 -17.87 -15.99
N PHE A 162 -9.38 -17.29 -14.90
CA PHE A 162 -9.13 -15.89 -14.56
C PHE A 162 -7.83 -15.81 -13.74
N ASP A 163 -6.71 -15.64 -14.42
CA ASP A 163 -5.35 -15.72 -13.89
C ASP A 163 -4.98 -14.52 -13.00
N VAL A 164 -5.61 -13.36 -13.19
CA VAL A 164 -5.34 -12.18 -12.37
C VAL A 164 -6.32 -12.11 -11.21
N GLN A 165 -5.82 -12.49 -10.03
CA GLN A 165 -6.54 -12.36 -8.77
C GLN A 165 -6.43 -10.95 -8.18
N LYS A 166 -7.56 -10.28 -7.97
CA LYS A 166 -7.63 -8.98 -7.27
C LYS A 166 -7.99 -9.11 -5.80
N THR A 167 -8.88 -10.04 -5.48
CA THR A 167 -9.28 -10.36 -4.10
C THR A 167 -9.46 -11.86 -3.96
N ASN A 168 -9.10 -12.43 -2.80
CA ASN A 168 -9.33 -13.85 -2.48
C ASN A 168 -9.36 -14.10 -0.97
N VAL A 169 -10.28 -13.43 -0.28
CA VAL A 169 -10.44 -13.61 1.15
C VAL A 169 -10.95 -15.02 1.42
N GLY A 170 -10.27 -15.75 2.29
CA GLY A 170 -10.55 -17.16 2.57
C GLY A 170 -9.87 -18.14 1.62
N ASN A 171 -9.07 -17.65 0.65
CA ASN A 171 -8.25 -18.46 -0.25
C ASN A 171 -9.00 -19.58 -0.99
N GLY A 172 -10.28 -19.36 -1.31
CA GLY A 172 -11.10 -20.35 -1.99
C GLY A 172 -10.83 -20.45 -3.49
N TYR A 173 -10.38 -19.36 -4.13
CA TYR A 173 -10.11 -19.34 -5.57
C TYR A 173 -8.64 -19.62 -5.88
N ASN A 174 -8.39 -20.55 -6.82
CA ASN A 174 -7.07 -20.85 -7.35
C ASN A 174 -6.89 -20.23 -8.75
N PRO A 175 -6.05 -19.17 -8.91
CA PRO A 175 -5.86 -18.50 -10.19
C PRO A 175 -5.12 -19.35 -11.23
N PHE A 176 -4.45 -20.44 -10.85
CA PHE A 176 -3.79 -21.33 -11.80
C PHE A 176 -4.72 -22.37 -12.41
N SER A 177 -5.81 -22.72 -11.72
CA SER A 177 -6.75 -23.74 -12.20
C SER A 177 -8.12 -23.16 -12.55
N GLY A 178 -8.41 -21.90 -12.22
CA GLY A 178 -9.73 -21.29 -12.40
C GLY A 178 -10.80 -21.83 -11.44
N LEU A 179 -10.41 -22.64 -10.44
CA LEU A 179 -11.35 -23.33 -9.57
C LEU A 179 -11.56 -22.58 -8.26
N PHE A 180 -12.83 -22.42 -7.88
CA PHE A 180 -13.22 -22.01 -6.54
C PHE A 180 -13.62 -23.24 -5.71
N THR A 181 -12.94 -23.46 -4.59
CA THR A 181 -13.30 -24.47 -3.59
C THR A 181 -13.87 -23.76 -2.37
N ALA A 182 -15.12 -24.07 -2.01
CA ALA A 182 -15.78 -23.48 -0.85
C ALA A 182 -15.00 -23.81 0.44
N PRO A 183 -14.43 -22.83 1.16
CA PRO A 183 -13.67 -23.08 2.38
C PRO A 183 -14.54 -23.44 3.59
N LYS A 184 -15.84 -23.12 3.53
CA LYS A 184 -16.85 -23.37 4.58
C LYS A 184 -18.22 -23.61 3.96
N ASP A 185 -19.09 -24.32 4.67
CA ASP A 185 -20.48 -24.49 4.27
C ASP A 185 -21.22 -23.15 4.31
N GLY A 186 -22.09 -22.93 3.32
CA GLY A 186 -22.89 -21.71 3.24
C GLY A 186 -23.41 -21.43 1.83
N LEU A 187 -24.14 -20.33 1.71
CA LEU A 187 -24.62 -19.83 0.44
C LEU A 187 -23.55 -18.98 -0.25
N TYR A 188 -23.30 -19.25 -1.53
CA TYR A 188 -22.37 -18.52 -2.37
C TYR A 188 -23.09 -17.93 -3.57
N ALA A 189 -22.66 -16.73 -4.00
CA ALA A 189 -23.13 -16.09 -5.21
C ALA A 189 -21.97 -15.90 -6.18
N PHE A 190 -22.19 -16.26 -7.44
CA PHE A 190 -21.23 -16.07 -8.52
C PHE A 190 -21.82 -15.10 -9.54
N SER A 191 -20.98 -14.18 -10.03
CA SER A 191 -21.30 -13.30 -11.13
C SER A 191 -20.11 -13.31 -12.08
N THR A 192 -20.35 -13.52 -13.36
CA THR A 192 -19.33 -13.53 -14.40
C THR A 192 -19.83 -12.71 -15.60
N CYS A 193 -18.89 -12.06 -16.28
CA CYS A 193 -19.12 -11.40 -17.56
C CYS A 193 -18.05 -11.90 -18.51
N ILE A 194 -18.47 -12.57 -19.59
CA ILE A 194 -17.57 -13.06 -20.63
C ILE A 194 -17.98 -12.33 -21.91
N THR A 195 -17.05 -11.59 -22.49
CA THR A 195 -17.23 -10.89 -23.76
C THR A 195 -16.52 -11.66 -24.85
N MET A 196 -17.23 -11.96 -25.94
CA MET A 196 -16.62 -12.51 -27.14
C MET A 196 -16.10 -11.34 -27.99
N GLY A 197 -14.83 -11.41 -28.38
CA GLY A 197 -14.19 -10.46 -29.30
C GLY A 197 -14.44 -10.79 -30.76
#